data_AF-A0A9D5V6F0-F1
#
_entry.id   AF-A0A9D5V6F0-F1
#
_cell.length_a   1.000
_cell.length_b   1.000
_cell.length_c   1.000
_cell.angle_alpha   90.00
_cell.angle_beta   90.00
_cell.angle_gamma   90.00
#
_symmetry.space_group_name_H-M   'P 1'
#
loop_
_entity.id
_entity.type
_entity.pdbx_description
1 polymer ?
#
loop_
_entity_poly.entity_id
_entity_poly.type
_entity_poly.pdbx_seq_one_letter_code
_entity_poly.pdbx_strand_id
1 'polypeptide(L)'
;MSGRRRWYWDKGEQSWVERKLPGLTPVLAPAVRSDYAPYDCPITGQVIEGRRAHRENLARHGCRLLEAGESRDCGKRVEASYNEALSRILDG
;
A
#
# COMPACT_ATOMS: atom_id res chain seq x y z
N MET A 1 23.34 19.21 -16.06
CA MET A 1 22.25 18.41 -15.45
C MET A 1 21.18 19.38 -14.95
N SER A 2 20.08 19.53 -15.69
CA SER A 2 18.97 20.42 -15.29
C SER A 2 18.12 19.74 -14.22
N GLY A 3 18.18 20.21 -12.97
CA GLY A 3 17.32 19.71 -11.90
C GLY A 3 15.85 19.99 -12.23
N ARG A 4 14.96 18.99 -12.07
CA ARG A 4 13.51 19.21 -12.23
C ARG A 4 13.05 20.13 -11.11
N ARG A 5 12.61 21.34 -11.47
CA ARG A 5 11.94 22.27 -10.56
C ARG A 5 10.60 21.67 -10.14
N ARG A 6 10.33 21.61 -8.83
CA ARG A 6 9.05 21.18 -8.27
C ARG A 6 8.48 22.29 -7.40
N TRP A 7 7.20 22.55 -7.58
CA TRP A 7 6.43 23.56 -6.87
C TRP A 7 5.52 22.87 -5.86
N TYR A 8 5.39 23.47 -4.67
CA TYR A 8 4.56 22.97 -3.59
C TYR A 8 3.67 24.09 -3.08
N TRP A 9 2.43 23.75 -2.72
CA TRP A 9 1.53 24.69 -2.08
C TRP A 9 1.87 24.81 -0.60
N ASP A 10 2.35 25.98 -0.17
CA ASP A 10 2.58 26.30 1.23
C ASP A 10 1.27 26.76 1.86
N LYS A 11 0.82 26.06 2.91
CA LYS A 11 -0.44 26.38 3.60
C LYS A 11 -0.34 27.62 4.49
N GLY A 12 0.84 27.95 5.00
CA GLY A 12 1.06 29.10 5.87
C GLY A 12 1.11 30.40 5.07
N GLU A 13 1.83 30.37 3.94
CA GLU A 13 1.97 31.52 3.04
C GLU A 13 0.89 31.58 1.96
N GLN A 14 0.03 30.56 1.86
CA GLN A 14 -1.01 30.40 0.83
C GLN A 14 -0.48 30.65 -0.59
N SER A 15 0.72 30.15 -0.89
CA SER A 15 1.40 30.42 -2.16
C SER A 15 2.14 29.18 -2.68
N TRP A 16 2.41 29.17 -3.99
CA TRP A 16 3.25 28.16 -4.61
C TRP A 16 4.72 28.51 -4.40
N VAL A 17 5.42 27.70 -3.61
CA VAL A 17 6.85 27.88 -3.34
C VAL A 17 7.68 26.84 -4.10
N GLU A 18 8.77 27.29 -4.71
CA GLU A 18 9.77 26.40 -5.29
C GLU A 18 10.66 25.86 -4.17
N ARG A 19 10.62 24.55 -3.93
CA ARG A 19 11.47 23.90 -2.94
C ARG A 19 12.46 22.99 -3.67
N LYS A 20 13.76 23.27 -3.49
CA LYS A 20 14.83 22.40 -3.94
C LYS A 20 14.89 21.21 -2.99
N LEU A 21 14.37 20.05 -3.41
CA LEU A 21 14.53 18.83 -2.63
C LEU A 21 16.04 18.53 -2.50
N PRO A 22 16.53 18.08 -1.33
CA PRO A 22 17.77 17.34 -1.32
C PRO A 22 17.60 16.19 -2.31
N GLY A 23 18.47 16.09 -3.31
CA GLY A 23 18.38 15.02 -4.28
C GLY A 23 18.32 13.70 -3.53
N LEU A 24 17.33 12.85 -3.82
CA LEU A 24 17.36 11.48 -3.31
C LEU A 24 18.66 10.88 -3.84
N THR A 25 19.61 10.67 -2.95
CA THR A 25 20.83 9.94 -3.28
C THR A 25 20.36 8.55 -3.72
N PRO A 26 20.57 8.15 -4.99
CA PRO A 26 20.21 6.82 -5.41
C PRO A 26 20.95 5.84 -4.50
N VAL A 27 20.25 4.85 -3.96
CA VAL A 27 20.89 3.79 -3.19
C VAL A 27 21.72 2.98 -4.19
N LEU A 28 23.03 3.23 -4.22
CA LEU A 28 23.99 2.61 -5.15
C LEU A 28 24.42 1.20 -4.71
N ALA A 29 23.96 0.75 -3.53
CA ALA A 29 24.27 -0.55 -2.96
C ALA A 29 23.07 -1.53 -3.08
N PRO A 30 23.29 -2.84 -3.12
CA PRO A 30 22.22 -3.82 -3.01
C PRO A 30 21.40 -3.59 -1.74
N ALA A 31 20.09 -3.41 -1.90
CA ALA A 31 19.16 -3.19 -0.78
C ALA A 31 18.55 -4.52 -0.36
N VAL A 32 18.89 -4.99 0.84
CA VAL A 32 18.22 -6.13 1.46
C VAL A 32 16.90 -5.65 2.06
N ARG A 33 15.79 -6.27 1.66
CA ARG A 33 14.47 -6.04 2.27
C ARG A 33 14.14 -7.17 3.23
N SER A 34 13.77 -6.81 4.46
CA SER A 34 13.22 -7.76 5.43
C SER A 34 12.02 -8.51 4.86
N ASP A 35 11.79 -9.71 5.39
CA ASP A 35 10.59 -10.48 5.06
C ASP A 35 9.37 -9.94 5.82
N TYR A 36 8.19 -10.52 5.54
CA TYR A 36 6.98 -10.22 6.29
C TYR A 36 7.09 -10.72 7.73
N ALA A 37 6.60 -9.91 8.67
CA ALA A 37 6.48 -10.33 10.06
C ALA A 37 5.53 -11.52 10.17
N PRO A 38 5.82 -12.49 11.06
CA PRO A 38 4.89 -13.56 11.41
C PRO A 38 3.52 -13.01 11.83
N TYR A 39 2.45 -13.65 11.39
CA TYR A 39 1.09 -13.31 11.81
C TYR A 39 0.19 -14.56 11.87
N ASP A 40 -0.82 -14.51 12.72
CA ASP A 40 -1.84 -15.58 12.80
C ASP A 40 -2.86 -15.41 11.68
N CYS A 41 -3.09 -16.47 10.91
CA CYS A 41 -4.09 -16.45 9.86
C CYS A 41 -5.50 -16.28 10.46
N PRO A 42 -6.29 -15.28 10.05
CA PRO A 42 -7.61 -15.04 10.62
C PRO A 42 -8.64 -16.14 10.29
N ILE A 43 -8.36 -16.98 9.29
CA ILE A 43 -9.26 -18.07 8.86
C ILE A 43 -8.92 -19.37 9.59
N THR A 44 -7.63 -19.70 9.73
CA THR A 44 -7.17 -21.01 10.20
C THR A 44 -6.47 -20.97 11.56
N GLY A 45 -6.09 -19.81 12.07
CA GLY A 45 -5.30 -19.65 13.29
C GLY A 45 -3.85 -20.13 13.17
N GLN A 46 -3.39 -20.52 11.97
CA GLN A 46 -2.01 -20.95 11.75
C GLN A 46 -1.06 -19.74 11.66
N VAL A 47 0.13 -19.86 12.25
CA VAL A 47 1.18 -18.86 12.11
C VAL A 47 1.73 -18.89 10.67
N ILE A 48 1.73 -17.75 10.01
CA ILE A 48 2.25 -17.56 8.65
C ILE A 48 3.53 -16.73 8.72
N GLU A 49 4.65 -17.32 8.29
CA GLU A 49 5.96 -16.68 8.35
C GLU A 49 6.54 -16.42 6.96
N GLY A 50 6.77 -15.14 6.66
CA GLY A 50 7.42 -14.69 5.43
C GLY A 50 6.54 -14.69 4.17
N ARG A 51 7.09 -14.11 3.11
CA ARG A 51 6.40 -13.85 1.84
C ARG A 51 5.97 -15.11 1.09
N ARG A 52 6.68 -16.23 1.27
CA ARG A 52 6.33 -17.48 0.58
C ARG A 52 5.11 -18.13 1.22
N ALA A 53 5.14 -18.33 2.54
CA ALA A 53 4.02 -18.91 3.28
C ALA A 53 2.75 -18.07 3.13
N HIS A 54 2.88 -16.73 3.14
CA HIS A 54 1.77 -15.83 2.86
C HIS A 54 1.11 -16.09 1.49
N ARG A 55 1.89 -16.23 0.43
CA ARG A 55 1.37 -16.52 -0.92
C ARG A 55 0.70 -17.87 -1.02
N GLU A 56 1.28 -18.91 -0.41
CA GLU A 56 0.69 -20.24 -0.38
C GLU A 56 -0.64 -20.25 0.40
N ASN A 57 -0.69 -19.54 1.54
CA ASN A 57 -1.92 -19.42 2.31
C ASN A 57 -3.03 -18.71 1.54
N LEU A 58 -2.70 -17.61 0.84
CA LEU A 58 -3.65 -16.95 -0.05
C LEU A 58 -4.18 -17.92 -1.12
N ALA A 59 -3.28 -18.65 -1.79
CA ALA A 59 -3.66 -19.61 -2.84
C ALA A 59 -4.59 -20.72 -2.32
N ARG A 60 -4.33 -21.25 -1.11
CA ARG A 60 -5.21 -22.26 -0.47
C ARG A 60 -6.64 -21.76 -0.25
N HIS A 61 -6.81 -20.47 0.01
CA HIS A 61 -8.12 -19.85 0.24
C HIS A 61 -8.71 -19.21 -1.03
N GLY A 62 -8.16 -19.50 -2.21
CA GLY A 62 -8.63 -18.92 -3.48
C GLY A 62 -8.32 -17.44 -3.66
N CYS A 63 -7.41 -16.90 -2.84
CA CYS A 63 -6.95 -15.52 -2.90
C CYS A 63 -5.58 -15.41 -3.58
N ARG A 64 -5.23 -14.20 -4.04
CA ARG A 64 -3.89 -13.89 -4.58
C ARG A 64 -3.43 -12.51 -4.14
N LEU A 65 -2.13 -12.25 -4.29
CA LEU A 65 -1.61 -10.89 -4.18
C LEU A 65 -2.13 -10.04 -5.35
N LEU A 66 -2.30 -8.75 -5.06
CA LEU A 66 -2.63 -7.76 -6.06
C LEU A 66 -1.43 -7.50 -6.95
N GLU A 67 -1.66 -7.47 -8.25
CA GLU A 67 -0.62 -7.14 -9.22
C GLU A 67 -0.35 -5.63 -9.26
N ALA A 68 0.80 -5.28 -9.83
CA ALA A 68 1.17 -3.88 -10.03
C ALA A 68 0.09 -3.16 -10.87
N GLY A 69 -0.53 -2.13 -10.27
CA GLY A 69 -1.64 -1.38 -10.86
C GLY A 69 -3.00 -1.69 -10.24
N GLU A 70 -3.23 -2.92 -9.76
CA GLU A 70 -4.48 -3.29 -9.10
C GLU A 70 -4.59 -2.71 -7.69
N SER A 71 -3.46 -2.48 -7.02
CA SER A 71 -3.44 -1.90 -5.66
C SER A 71 -4.11 -0.53 -5.59
N ARG A 72 -4.04 0.27 -6.67
CA ARG A 72 -4.67 1.59 -6.74
C ARG A 72 -6.19 1.50 -6.74
N ASP A 73 -6.75 0.50 -7.41
CA ASP A 73 -8.19 0.32 -7.51
C ASP A 73 -8.76 -0.55 -6.39
N CYS A 74 -7.92 -1.33 -5.70
CA CYS A 74 -8.31 -2.12 -4.54
C CYS A 74 -8.94 -1.26 -3.44
N GLY A 75 -8.32 -0.12 -3.09
CA GLY A 75 -8.86 0.78 -2.06
C GLY A 75 -10.30 1.22 -2.36
N LYS A 76 -10.60 1.55 -3.62
CA LYS A 76 -11.96 1.95 -4.05
C LYS A 76 -12.95 0.79 -3.95
N ARG A 77 -12.53 -0.44 -4.27
CA ARG A 77 -13.38 -1.63 -4.16
C ARG A 77 -13.68 -1.98 -2.70
N VAL A 78 -12.69 -1.86 -1.83
CA VAL A 78 -12.84 -2.07 -0.38
C VAL A 78 -13.82 -1.04 0.20
N GLU A 79 -13.65 0.23 -0.13
CA GLU A 79 -14.55 1.30 0.30
C GLU A 79 -15.99 1.06 -0.19
N ALA A 80 -16.17 0.69 -1.46
CA ALA A 80 -17.49 0.37 -2.01
C ALA A 80 -18.14 -0.82 -1.28
N SER A 81 -17.39 -1.90 -1.05
CA SER A 81 -17.88 -3.08 -0.32
C SER A 81 -18.25 -2.75 1.13
N TYR A 82 -17.46 -1.91 1.80
CA TYR A 82 -17.76 -1.46 3.16
C TYR A 82 -19.04 -0.62 3.20
N ASN A 83 -19.19 0.34 2.28
CA ASN A 83 -20.37 1.19 2.20
C ASN A 83 -21.65 0.39 1.90
N GLU A 84 -21.58 -0.61 1.03
CA GLU A 84 -22.70 -1.53 0.77
C GLU A 84 -23.07 -2.36 2.00
N ALA A 85 -22.06 -2.88 2.72
CA ALA A 85 -22.31 -3.62 3.97
C ALA A 85 -22.95 -2.71 5.04
N LEU A 86 -22.48 -1.47 5.14
CA LEU A 86 -23.01 -0.48 6.07
C LEU A 86 -24.46 -0.10 5.72
N SER A 87 -24.77 0.15 4.45
CA SER A 87 -26.13 0.50 4.02
C SER A 87 -27.10 -0.63 4.33
N ARG A 88 -26.71 -1.90 4.11
CA ARG A 88 -27.53 -3.07 4.49
C ARG A 88 -27.84 -3.15 5.99
N ILE A 89 -26.93 -2.69 6.85
CA ILE A 89 -27.12 -2.68 8.30
C ILE A 89 -28.00 -1.51 8.74
N LEU A 90 -27.91 -0.35 8.07
CA LEU A 90 -28.64 0.86 8.41
C LEU A 90 -30.05 0.90 7.80
N ASP A 91 -30.23 0.32 6.62
CA ASP A 91 -31.49 0.30 5.86
C ASP A 91 -32.30 -1.01 6.09
N GLY A 92 -31.78 -1.92 6.92
CA GLY A 92 -32.47 -3.12 7.40
C GLY A 92 -33.07 -2.92 8.78
#